data_AF-A0A843F5E7-F1
#
_entry.id   AF-A0A843F5E7-F1
#
_cell.length_a   1.000
_cell.length_b   1.000
_cell.length_c   1.000
_cell.angle_alpha   90.00
_cell.angle_beta   90.00
_cell.angle_gamma   90.00
#
_symmetry.space_group_name_H-M   'P 1'
#
loop_
_entity.id
_entity.type
_entity.pdbx_description
1 polymer ?
#
loop_
_entity_poly.entity_id
_entity_poly.type
_entity_poly.pdbx_seq_one_letter_code
_entity_poly.pdbx_strand_id
1 'polypeptide(L)'
;PAELTVGNVTYDYRQIGHILSKSVANIGKDVEVIKVAKAPDATGETVSLTLNKSEYISAAKDYYKFIEKKENRRLPNFSSIKGKKVKQRVSIYSFAKIIVFYSEIGRLPDNCKFYTSETVAQKSKTTSSSKKVKGGTVCKTLHKLTGVVITDYKSLYRAFYYAVYNYYLNDKKTQSKALSDFLKGNNCVDLNQLEYYGLKELGYKDIQIVRGTIFCDKTYGHVWCRIKINGSWVNIDASAAAKGKGIGSMICGKITSITDYNPNWAVVDDGIT
;
A
#
# COMPACT_ATOMS: atom_id res chain seq x y z
N PRO A 1 6.82 15.06 13.05
CA PRO A 1 5.92 14.61 14.15
C PRO A 1 6.71 13.82 15.18
N ALA A 2 6.66 14.24 16.46
CA ALA A 2 7.32 13.53 17.55
C ALA A 2 6.59 12.24 17.95
N GLU A 3 5.30 12.15 17.59
CA GLU A 3 4.39 11.06 17.92
C GLU A 3 3.42 10.78 16.75
N LEU A 4 2.88 9.57 16.72
CA LEU A 4 1.90 9.07 15.74
C LEU A 4 0.80 8.32 16.49
N THR A 5 -0.46 8.72 16.29
CA THR A 5 -1.61 8.00 16.83
C THR A 5 -2.19 7.06 15.78
N VAL A 6 -2.37 5.79 16.13
CA VAL A 6 -3.06 4.79 15.32
C VAL A 6 -4.21 4.22 16.17
N GLY A 7 -5.45 4.48 15.75
CA GLY A 7 -6.62 4.21 16.59
C GLY A 7 -6.57 5.04 17.88
N ASN A 8 -6.60 4.38 19.04
CA ASN A 8 -6.53 5.01 20.35
C ASN A 8 -5.13 4.89 21.00
N VAL A 9 -4.11 4.44 20.26
CA VAL A 9 -2.74 4.27 20.77
C VAL A 9 -1.81 5.30 20.14
N THR A 10 -1.09 6.02 20.98
CA THR A 10 -0.04 6.97 20.55
C THR A 10 1.33 6.35 20.68
N TYR A 11 2.09 6.37 19.58
CA TYR A 11 3.45 5.87 19.49
C TYR A 11 4.41 7.03 19.34
N ASP A 12 5.47 7.04 20.15
CA ASP A 12 6.53 8.02 19.95
C ASP A 12 7.46 7.64 18.78
N TYR A 13 8.23 8.61 18.31
CA TYR A 13 9.19 8.43 17.22
C TYR A 13 10.17 7.26 17.38
N ARG A 14 10.53 6.93 18.63
CA ARG A 14 11.50 5.88 18.97
C ARG A 14 10.86 4.51 18.81
N GLN A 15 9.61 4.37 19.26
CA GLN A 15 8.79 3.19 19.03
C GLN A 15 8.51 3.00 17.54
N ILE A 16 8.19 4.08 16.82
CA ILE A 16 8.01 4.06 15.37
C ILE A 16 9.27 3.55 14.67
N GLY A 17 10.47 3.98 15.09
CA GLY A 17 11.73 3.50 14.52
C GLY A 17 11.92 1.99 14.68
N HIS A 18 11.59 1.44 15.84
CA HIS A 18 11.60 -0.01 16.08
C HIS A 18 10.55 -0.75 15.23
N ILE A 19 9.29 -0.29 15.27
CA ILE A 19 8.19 -0.91 14.53
C ILE A 19 8.51 -0.97 13.03
N LEU A 20 8.88 0.17 12.42
CA LEU A 20 9.14 0.23 10.98
C LEU A 20 10.35 -0.63 10.58
N SER A 21 11.45 -0.58 11.33
CA SER A 21 12.64 -1.39 11.01
C SER A 21 12.37 -2.90 11.15
N LYS A 22 11.64 -3.32 12.19
CA LYS A 22 11.26 -4.73 12.36
C LYS A 22 10.27 -5.19 11.30
N SER A 23 9.30 -4.36 10.92
CA SER A 23 8.35 -4.64 9.85
C SER A 23 9.02 -4.76 8.48
N VAL A 24 9.98 -3.88 8.15
CA VAL A 24 10.73 -3.98 6.88
C VAL A 24 11.54 -5.28 6.84
N ALA A 25 12.17 -5.66 7.95
CA ALA A 25 12.98 -6.87 8.03
C ALA A 25 12.16 -8.17 8.08
N ASN A 26 10.91 -8.10 8.54
CA ASN A 26 10.05 -9.27 8.81
C ASN A 26 8.62 -9.04 8.32
N ILE A 27 8.47 -8.62 7.06
CA ILE A 27 7.15 -8.24 6.53
C ILE A 27 6.11 -9.35 6.72
N GLY A 28 4.90 -8.97 7.13
CA GLY A 28 3.80 -9.90 7.42
C GLY A 28 3.87 -10.61 8.77
N LYS A 29 4.84 -10.30 9.64
CA LYS A 29 4.87 -10.77 11.02
C LYS A 29 4.43 -9.68 11.99
N ASP A 30 3.79 -10.10 13.08
CA ASP A 30 3.42 -9.20 14.17
C ASP A 30 4.66 -8.58 14.81
N VAL A 31 4.54 -7.32 15.19
CA VAL A 31 5.59 -6.55 15.85
C VAL A 31 5.10 -6.12 17.22
N GLU A 32 5.72 -6.69 18.25
CA GLU A 32 5.51 -6.25 19.63
C GLU A 32 6.02 -4.82 19.83
N VAL A 33 5.20 -4.00 20.48
CA VAL A 33 5.54 -2.63 20.84
C VAL A 33 6.34 -2.65 22.13
N ILE A 34 7.58 -2.17 22.07
CA ILE A 34 8.47 -2.10 23.23
C ILE A 34 8.78 -0.65 23.62
N LYS A 35 9.14 -0.42 24.89
CA LYS A 35 9.70 0.86 25.32
C LYS A 35 11.11 1.06 24.74
N VAL A 36 11.34 2.18 24.07
CA VAL A 36 12.61 2.53 23.42
C VAL A 36 13.10 3.88 23.94
N ALA A 37 14.32 3.93 24.48
CA ALA A 37 14.95 5.17 24.92
C ALA A 37 15.59 5.96 23.76
N LYS A 38 15.88 7.24 24.00
CA LYS A 38 16.62 8.08 23.05
C LYS A 38 18.05 7.58 22.85
N ALA A 39 18.63 7.84 21.68
CA ALA A 39 20.07 7.69 21.51
C ALA A 39 20.80 8.72 22.38
N PRO A 40 21.83 8.34 23.16
CA PRO A 40 22.63 9.27 23.96
C PRO A 40 23.40 10.26 23.07
N ASP A 41 24.06 9.75 22.01
CA ASP A 41 24.93 10.56 21.15
C ASP A 41 24.53 10.39 19.69
N ALA A 42 23.39 10.97 19.31
CA ALA A 42 22.91 10.91 17.95
C ALA A 42 23.91 11.58 16.98
N THR A 43 24.44 10.81 16.03
CA THR A 43 25.46 11.26 15.08
C THR A 43 25.18 10.70 13.68
N GLY A 44 25.95 11.14 12.69
CA GLY A 44 25.92 10.60 11.34
C GLY A 44 26.35 11.59 10.27
N GLU A 45 26.72 11.04 9.13
CA GLU A 45 27.18 11.72 7.92
C GLU A 45 26.01 12.24 7.07
N THR A 46 26.30 13.17 6.17
CA THR A 46 25.43 13.45 5.03
C THR A 46 25.63 12.33 4.00
N VAL A 47 24.54 11.65 3.64
CA VAL A 47 24.58 10.47 2.78
C VAL A 47 23.61 10.62 1.60
N SER A 48 23.88 9.90 0.51
CA SER A 48 22.97 9.65 -0.60
C SER A 48 23.25 8.25 -1.13
N LEU A 49 22.62 7.26 -0.52
CA LEU A 49 22.83 5.84 -0.82
C LEU A 49 21.60 5.30 -1.54
N THR A 50 21.83 4.50 -2.57
CA THR A 50 20.81 3.59 -3.11
C THR A 50 21.12 2.19 -2.62
N LEU A 51 20.17 1.59 -1.92
CA LEU A 51 20.25 0.23 -1.42
C LEU A 51 19.31 -0.66 -2.22
N ASN A 52 19.79 -1.83 -2.64
CA ASN A 52 18.94 -2.87 -3.18
C ASN A 52 18.14 -3.56 -2.06
N LYS A 53 17.24 -4.46 -2.45
CA LYS A 53 16.35 -5.19 -1.52
C LYS A 53 17.06 -5.88 -0.37
N SER A 54 18.11 -6.68 -0.64
CA SER A 54 18.81 -7.39 0.43
C SER A 54 19.54 -6.42 1.37
N GLU A 55 20.11 -5.34 0.82
CA GLU A 55 20.85 -4.34 1.59
C GLU A 55 19.96 -3.55 2.56
N TYR A 56 18.80 -3.04 2.12
CA TYR A 56 17.94 -2.29 3.04
C TYR A 56 17.23 -3.22 4.05
N ILE A 57 16.96 -4.49 3.70
CA ILE A 57 16.45 -5.49 4.65
C ILE A 57 17.49 -5.77 5.73
N SER A 58 18.77 -5.93 5.35
CA SER A 58 19.86 -6.09 6.32
C SER A 58 19.98 -4.86 7.21
N ALA A 59 19.98 -3.66 6.65
CA ALA A 59 20.04 -2.42 7.42
C ALA A 59 18.87 -2.29 8.41
N ALA A 60 17.65 -2.67 8.00
CA ALA A 60 16.49 -2.69 8.89
C ALA A 60 16.64 -3.74 10.01
N LYS A 61 17.17 -4.92 9.67
CA LYS A 61 17.45 -6.00 10.61
C LYS A 61 18.45 -5.59 11.69
N ASP A 62 19.56 -4.99 11.29
CA ASP A 62 20.59 -4.53 12.21
C ASP A 62 20.06 -3.41 13.12
N TYR A 63 19.20 -2.54 12.58
CA TYR A 63 18.57 -1.46 13.33
C TYR A 63 17.65 -1.97 14.45
N TYR A 64 16.67 -2.84 14.14
CA TYR A 64 15.75 -3.32 15.18
C TYR A 64 16.47 -4.24 16.18
N LYS A 65 17.42 -5.07 15.72
CA LYS A 65 18.21 -5.93 16.61
C LYS A 65 19.06 -5.11 17.57
N PHE A 66 19.60 -3.97 17.14
CA PHE A 66 20.28 -3.06 18.04
C PHE A 66 19.35 -2.60 19.17
N ILE A 67 18.11 -2.22 18.84
CA ILE A 67 17.13 -1.73 19.83
C ILE A 67 16.71 -2.85 20.79
N GLU A 68 16.50 -4.07 20.28
CA GLU A 68 16.01 -5.20 21.07
C GLU A 68 17.06 -5.82 21.99
N LYS A 69 18.35 -5.59 21.73
CA LYS A 69 19.42 -5.96 22.68
C LYS A 69 19.15 -5.30 24.04
N LYS A 70 19.15 -6.14 25.09
CA LYS A 70 18.75 -5.75 26.45
C LYS A 70 19.64 -4.64 27.01
N GLU A 71 20.92 -4.62 26.62
CA GLU A 71 21.91 -3.63 27.05
C GLU A 71 21.71 -2.26 26.39
N ASN A 72 20.98 -2.21 25.27
CA ASN A 72 20.72 -0.99 24.52
C ASN A 72 19.36 -0.39 24.88
N ARG A 73 18.27 -1.11 24.55
CA ARG A 73 16.86 -0.67 24.69
C ARG A 73 16.62 0.79 24.28
N ARG A 74 17.32 1.22 23.23
CA ARG A 74 17.40 2.62 22.76
C ARG A 74 17.63 2.68 21.26
N LEU A 75 17.34 3.81 20.65
CA LEU A 75 17.75 4.07 19.26
C LEU A 75 19.29 4.02 19.14
N PRO A 76 19.82 3.48 18.02
CA PRO A 76 21.26 3.48 17.75
C PRO A 76 21.76 4.91 17.54
N ASN A 77 23.01 5.21 17.89
CA ASN A 77 23.59 6.54 17.67
C ASN A 77 23.63 6.90 16.16
N PHE A 78 23.86 5.89 15.31
CA PHE A 78 23.80 5.92 13.86
C PHE A 78 23.62 4.48 13.34
N SER A 79 23.24 4.31 12.08
CA SER A 79 23.25 3.01 11.40
C SER A 79 24.51 2.89 10.53
N SER A 80 25.25 1.80 10.62
CA SER A 80 26.36 1.54 9.70
C SER A 80 25.84 0.88 8.43
N ILE A 81 25.82 1.60 7.32
CA ILE A 81 25.28 1.12 6.03
C ILE A 81 26.28 1.45 4.93
N LYS A 82 26.75 0.43 4.19
CA LYS A 82 27.79 0.59 3.15
C LYS A 82 29.01 1.40 3.64
N GLY A 83 29.45 1.16 4.88
CA GLY A 83 30.58 1.85 5.50
C GLY A 83 30.31 3.31 5.91
N LYS A 84 29.07 3.79 5.80
CA LYS A 84 28.67 5.17 6.16
C LYS A 84 27.87 5.18 7.45
N LYS A 85 28.10 6.20 8.29
CA LYS A 85 27.31 6.46 9.50
C LYS A 85 26.02 7.17 9.13
N VAL A 86 24.94 6.44 8.89
CA VAL A 86 23.64 7.01 8.52
C VAL A 86 22.89 7.51 9.76
N LYS A 87 22.44 8.77 9.75
CA LYS A 87 21.64 9.35 10.84
C LYS A 87 20.36 8.53 11.05
N GLN A 88 19.99 8.31 12.31
CA GLN A 88 18.76 7.58 12.71
C GLN A 88 17.53 8.03 11.92
N ARG A 89 17.37 9.35 11.77
CA ARG A 89 16.22 9.94 11.08
C ARG A 89 16.13 9.58 9.61
N VAL A 90 17.28 9.43 8.96
CA VAL A 90 17.34 8.99 7.57
C VAL A 90 16.91 7.53 7.50
N SER A 91 17.42 6.67 8.39
CA SER A 91 17.01 5.27 8.44
C SER A 91 15.51 5.10 8.69
N ILE A 92 14.97 5.74 9.74
CA ILE A 92 13.55 5.65 10.09
C ILE A 92 12.66 6.17 8.95
N TYR A 93 13.02 7.30 8.33
CA TYR A 93 12.28 7.85 7.20
C TYR A 93 12.31 6.92 5.97
N SER A 94 13.46 6.33 5.66
CA SER A 94 13.57 5.36 4.57
C SER A 94 12.78 4.08 4.85
N PHE A 95 12.77 3.57 6.09
CA PHE A 95 11.92 2.44 6.47
C PHE A 95 10.43 2.78 6.33
N ALA A 96 10.01 3.99 6.74
CA ALA A 96 8.64 4.45 6.54
C ALA A 96 8.24 4.43 5.05
N LYS A 97 9.11 4.95 4.18
CA LYS A 97 8.90 4.90 2.72
C LYS A 97 8.77 3.48 2.18
N ILE A 98 9.58 2.55 2.68
CA ILE A 98 9.50 1.14 2.28
C ILE A 98 8.16 0.53 2.70
N ILE A 99 7.69 0.78 3.93
CA ILE A 99 6.40 0.29 4.40
C ILE A 99 5.24 0.91 3.61
N VAL A 100 5.28 2.21 3.33
CA VAL A 100 4.27 2.87 2.47
C VAL A 100 4.27 2.24 1.08
N PHE A 101 5.44 2.06 0.46
CA PHE A 101 5.52 1.37 -0.84
C PHE A 101 4.97 -0.05 -0.77
N TYR A 102 5.28 -0.81 0.28
CA TYR A 102 4.75 -2.16 0.45
C TYR A 102 3.23 -2.15 0.56
N SER A 103 2.65 -1.22 1.33
CA SER A 103 1.20 -1.08 1.45
C SER A 103 0.54 -0.70 0.12
N GLU A 104 1.24 0.08 -0.71
CA GLU A 104 0.73 0.46 -2.03
C GLU A 104 0.87 -0.69 -3.05
N ILE A 105 2.02 -1.35 -3.09
CA ILE A 105 2.46 -2.20 -4.21
C ILE A 105 2.44 -3.70 -3.88
N GLY A 106 2.06 -4.10 -2.66
CA GLY A 106 1.94 -5.50 -2.25
C GLY A 106 3.26 -6.28 -2.19
N ARG A 107 4.37 -5.63 -2.55
CA ARG A 107 5.73 -6.17 -2.51
C ARG A 107 6.70 -5.10 -2.03
N LEU A 108 7.82 -5.54 -1.47
CA LEU A 108 8.88 -4.63 -1.08
C LEU A 108 9.55 -4.03 -2.34
N PRO A 109 10.07 -2.78 -2.28
CA PRO A 109 10.78 -2.14 -3.39
C PRO A 109 12.03 -2.92 -3.81
N ASP A 110 12.39 -2.88 -5.08
CA ASP A 110 13.66 -3.49 -5.52
C ASP A 110 14.87 -2.67 -5.06
N ASN A 111 14.68 -1.35 -4.92
CA ASN A 111 15.68 -0.41 -4.43
C ASN A 111 15.04 0.69 -3.56
N CYS A 112 15.80 1.23 -2.60
CA CYS A 112 15.38 2.35 -1.76
C CYS A 112 16.53 3.34 -1.57
N LYS A 113 16.21 4.64 -1.50
CA LYS A 113 17.20 5.70 -1.23
C LYS A 113 17.24 6.06 0.26
N PHE A 114 18.46 6.14 0.80
CA PHE A 114 18.78 6.65 2.12
C PHE A 114 19.59 7.94 1.93
N TYR A 115 18.99 9.09 2.19
CA TYR A 115 19.65 10.36 1.93
C TYR A 115 19.40 11.39 3.02
N THR A 116 20.43 12.15 3.38
CA THR A 116 20.36 13.30 4.28
C THR A 116 19.96 14.51 3.45
N SER A 117 18.72 14.96 3.55
CA SER A 117 18.32 16.23 2.93
C SER A 117 18.87 17.40 3.75
N GLU A 118 19.85 18.12 3.23
CA GLU A 118 20.22 19.47 3.72
C GLU A 118 19.23 20.54 3.23
N THR A 119 18.18 20.18 2.50
CA THR A 119 17.05 21.04 2.14
C THR A 119 15.78 20.65 2.90
N VAL A 120 15.81 20.86 4.22
CA VAL A 120 14.58 21.03 5.02
C VAL A 120 14.34 22.53 5.21
N ALA A 121 14.25 23.25 4.10
CA ALA A 121 13.60 24.56 3.97
C ALA A 121 13.37 24.79 2.47
N GLN A 122 12.11 24.79 2.04
CA GLN A 122 11.64 25.14 0.68
C GLN A 122 12.27 24.30 -0.47
N LYS A 123 11.72 23.14 -0.85
CA LYS A 123 10.47 23.04 -1.63
C LYS A 123 9.82 21.68 -1.36
N SER A 124 9.22 21.53 -0.19
CA SER A 124 7.80 21.19 -0.26
C SER A 124 7.14 22.44 -0.84
N LYS A 125 7.11 22.57 -2.17
CA LYS A 125 5.86 23.02 -2.76
C LYS A 125 4.88 21.88 -2.46
N THR A 126 4.39 21.86 -1.23
CA THR A 126 2.96 21.96 -1.04
C THR A 126 2.57 23.24 -1.78
N THR A 127 2.49 23.15 -3.11
CA THR A 127 1.23 23.54 -3.71
C THR A 127 0.22 22.70 -2.95
N SER A 128 -0.32 23.27 -1.89
CA SER A 128 -1.73 23.19 -1.59
C SER A 128 -2.50 23.73 -2.81
N SER A 129 -2.26 23.17 -4.01
CA SER A 129 -3.41 22.81 -4.79
C SER A 129 -4.03 21.73 -3.94
N SER A 130 -5.16 22.05 -3.31
CA SER A 130 -6.11 21.03 -2.91
C SER A 130 -6.17 20.06 -4.11
N LYS A 131 -5.50 18.91 -4.03
CA LYS A 131 -5.47 17.97 -5.16
C LYS A 131 -6.93 17.61 -5.37
N LYS A 132 -7.56 18.20 -6.38
CA LYS A 132 -8.96 17.93 -6.68
C LYS A 132 -9.02 16.49 -7.13
N VAL A 133 -10.05 15.78 -6.68
CA VAL A 133 -10.36 14.44 -7.18
C VAL A 133 -10.40 14.50 -8.70
N LYS A 134 -9.62 13.63 -9.34
CA LYS A 134 -9.73 13.39 -10.78
C LYS A 134 -10.76 12.29 -11.00
N GLY A 135 -11.48 12.35 -12.10
CA GLY A 135 -12.49 11.36 -12.47
C GLY A 135 -13.94 11.81 -12.33
N GLY A 136 -14.84 10.86 -12.52
CA GLY A 136 -16.28 11.04 -12.66
C GLY A 136 -17.03 10.62 -11.39
N THR A 137 -18.17 9.97 -11.59
CA THR A 137 -19.10 9.58 -10.53
C THR A 137 -18.48 8.59 -9.55
N VAL A 138 -17.76 7.57 -10.03
CA VAL A 138 -17.16 6.55 -9.17
C VAL A 138 -16.10 7.18 -8.28
N CYS A 139 -15.11 7.88 -8.87
CA CYS A 139 -14.01 8.48 -8.10
C CYS A 139 -14.50 9.52 -7.09
N LYS A 140 -15.48 10.36 -7.46
CA LYS A 140 -16.05 11.37 -6.55
C LYS A 140 -16.83 10.74 -5.40
N THR A 141 -17.59 9.68 -5.68
CA THR A 141 -18.37 8.98 -4.65
C THR A 141 -17.46 8.24 -3.67
N LEU A 142 -16.45 7.52 -4.18
CA LEU A 142 -15.44 6.85 -3.34
C LEU A 142 -14.66 7.86 -2.49
N HIS A 143 -14.29 9.02 -3.04
CA HIS A 143 -13.68 10.09 -2.26
C HIS A 143 -14.58 10.54 -1.09
N LYS A 144 -15.87 10.76 -1.35
CA LYS A 144 -16.84 11.17 -0.31
C LYS A 144 -16.99 10.11 0.79
N LEU A 145 -16.99 8.82 0.42
CA LEU A 145 -17.14 7.71 1.37
C LEU A 145 -15.89 7.44 2.21
N THR A 146 -14.70 7.69 1.66
CA THR A 146 -13.43 7.23 2.26
C THR A 146 -12.50 8.36 2.70
N GLY A 147 -12.76 9.60 2.27
CA GLY A 147 -11.85 10.74 2.43
C GLY A 147 -10.58 10.66 1.55
N VAL A 148 -10.39 9.58 0.78
CA VAL A 148 -9.21 9.39 -0.07
C VAL A 148 -9.29 10.34 -1.26
N VAL A 149 -8.31 11.23 -1.40
CA VAL A 149 -8.17 12.07 -2.59
C VAL A 149 -7.66 11.22 -3.76
N ILE A 150 -8.53 10.95 -4.73
CA ILE A 150 -8.24 10.07 -5.88
C ILE A 150 -7.70 10.89 -7.06
N THR A 151 -6.47 10.59 -7.49
CA THR A 151 -5.79 11.28 -8.60
C THR A 151 -5.12 10.35 -9.61
N ASP A 152 -5.01 9.06 -9.30
CA ASP A 152 -4.34 8.01 -10.08
C ASP A 152 -4.81 6.61 -9.64
N TYR A 153 -4.37 5.56 -10.33
CA TYR A 153 -4.75 4.17 -10.01
C TYR A 153 -4.39 3.78 -8.57
N LYS A 154 -3.32 4.32 -7.99
CA LYS A 154 -2.88 3.97 -6.63
C LYS A 154 -3.84 4.52 -5.58
N SER A 155 -4.22 5.79 -5.74
CA SER A 155 -5.15 6.44 -4.84
C SER A 155 -6.58 5.90 -5.01
N LEU A 156 -6.96 5.46 -6.21
CA LEU A 156 -8.20 4.70 -6.42
C LEU A 156 -8.17 3.36 -5.67
N TYR A 157 -7.13 2.54 -5.89
CA TYR A 157 -6.94 1.28 -5.19
C TYR A 157 -6.94 1.46 -3.67
N ARG A 158 -6.34 2.55 -3.17
CA ARG A 158 -6.35 2.90 -1.76
C ARG A 158 -7.76 3.14 -1.21
N ALA A 159 -8.67 3.70 -2.00
CA ALA A 159 -10.06 3.87 -1.58
C ALA A 159 -10.74 2.52 -1.29
N PHE A 160 -10.40 1.47 -2.04
CA PHE A 160 -10.93 0.11 -1.84
C PHE A 160 -10.48 -0.58 -0.55
N TYR A 161 -9.48 -0.07 0.18
CA TYR A 161 -9.18 -0.56 1.54
C TYR A 161 -10.33 -0.35 2.53
N TYR A 162 -11.24 0.58 2.25
CA TYR A 162 -12.42 0.85 3.07
C TYR A 162 -13.62 -0.01 2.67
N ALA A 163 -13.55 -0.72 1.54
CA ALA A 163 -14.65 -1.54 1.08
C ALA A 163 -14.85 -2.76 1.99
N VAL A 164 -16.11 -3.14 2.20
CA VAL A 164 -16.44 -4.41 2.85
C VAL A 164 -16.59 -5.48 1.77
N TYR A 165 -15.94 -6.63 1.95
CA TYR A 165 -16.03 -7.76 1.02
C TYR A 165 -16.98 -8.84 1.56
N ASN A 166 -17.99 -9.20 0.75
CA ASN A 166 -18.94 -10.28 1.03
C ASN A 166 -18.87 -11.39 -0.02
N TYR A 167 -19.02 -12.63 0.42
CA TYR A 167 -19.06 -13.79 -0.47
C TYR A 167 -20.48 -14.03 -0.97
N TYR A 168 -20.75 -13.69 -2.23
CA TYR A 168 -21.92 -14.15 -2.97
C TYR A 168 -21.58 -14.34 -4.45
N LEU A 169 -22.34 -15.19 -5.11
CA LEU A 169 -22.16 -15.52 -6.53
C LEU A 169 -22.71 -14.42 -7.44
N ASN A 170 -22.05 -14.27 -8.59
CA ASN A 170 -22.42 -13.47 -9.76
C ASN A 170 -22.48 -11.95 -9.55
N ASP A 171 -22.63 -11.21 -10.66
CA ASP A 171 -23.04 -9.81 -10.60
C ASP A 171 -24.48 -9.74 -10.09
N LYS A 172 -24.70 -9.02 -9.00
CA LYS A 172 -26.04 -8.77 -8.48
C LYS A 172 -26.36 -7.29 -8.40
N LYS A 173 -25.40 -6.42 -8.70
CA LYS A 173 -25.48 -5.00 -8.34
C LYS A 173 -24.96 -4.16 -9.48
N THR A 174 -25.83 -3.29 -9.94
CA THR A 174 -25.40 -2.14 -10.74
C THR A 174 -24.37 -1.31 -9.99
N GLN A 175 -23.58 -0.51 -10.70
CA GLN A 175 -22.54 0.37 -10.18
C GLN A 175 -23.09 1.29 -9.09
N SER A 176 -24.30 1.83 -9.29
CA SER A 176 -24.98 2.68 -8.31
C SER A 176 -25.26 1.92 -7.01
N LYS A 177 -25.74 0.67 -7.12
CA LYS A 177 -26.00 -0.18 -5.95
C LYS A 177 -24.71 -0.62 -5.27
N ALA A 178 -23.69 -0.97 -6.04
CA ALA A 178 -22.36 -1.31 -5.54
C ALA A 178 -21.71 -0.14 -4.78
N LEU A 179 -21.85 1.11 -5.27
CA LEU A 179 -21.39 2.32 -4.59
C LEU A 179 -22.17 2.56 -3.28
N SER A 180 -23.50 2.40 -3.29
CA SER A 180 -24.34 2.54 -2.09
C SER A 180 -24.01 1.50 -1.00
N ASP A 181 -23.60 0.31 -1.42
CA ASP A 181 -23.21 -0.79 -0.54
C ASP A 181 -21.69 -0.89 -0.31
N PHE A 182 -20.91 0.09 -0.75
CA PHE A 182 -19.44 0.03 -0.68
C PHE A 182 -18.91 -0.27 0.73
N LEU A 183 -19.53 0.33 1.76
CA LEU A 183 -19.20 0.10 3.18
C LEU A 183 -20.07 -0.99 3.84
N LYS A 184 -20.98 -1.62 3.09
CA LYS A 184 -21.93 -2.66 3.59
C LYS A 184 -21.58 -4.05 3.10
N GLY A 185 -20.95 -4.16 1.93
CA GLY A 185 -20.48 -5.42 1.40
C GLY A 185 -20.75 -5.60 -0.09
N ASN A 186 -19.71 -5.89 -0.86
CA ASN A 186 -19.76 -6.25 -2.27
C ASN A 186 -18.89 -7.50 -2.54
N ASN A 187 -19.13 -8.21 -3.64
CA ASN A 187 -18.31 -9.36 -4.04
C ASN A 187 -17.19 -8.92 -5.02
N CYS A 188 -16.52 -9.91 -5.62
CA CYS A 188 -15.40 -9.63 -6.53
C CYS A 188 -15.81 -8.97 -7.85
N VAL A 189 -17.02 -9.21 -8.33
CA VAL A 189 -17.53 -8.59 -9.54
C VAL A 189 -17.81 -7.13 -9.26
N ASP A 190 -18.66 -6.82 -8.28
CA ASP A 190 -19.12 -5.43 -8.09
C ASP A 190 -17.94 -4.51 -7.72
N LEU A 191 -17.01 -4.97 -6.86
CA LEU A 191 -15.84 -4.16 -6.53
C LEU A 191 -14.93 -3.91 -7.73
N ASN A 192 -14.69 -4.92 -8.57
CA ASN A 192 -13.79 -4.75 -9.71
C ASN A 192 -14.45 -4.04 -10.90
N GLN A 193 -15.79 -4.04 -11.01
CA GLN A 193 -16.51 -3.11 -11.88
C GLN A 193 -16.27 -1.66 -11.46
N LEU A 194 -16.44 -1.33 -10.16
CA LEU A 194 -16.14 0.01 -9.66
C LEU A 194 -14.69 0.41 -9.96
N GLU A 195 -13.73 -0.48 -9.74
CA GLU A 195 -12.31 -0.23 -10.08
C GLU A 195 -12.13 0.01 -11.58
N TYR A 196 -12.72 -0.82 -12.44
CA TYR A 196 -12.66 -0.68 -13.90
C TYR A 196 -13.14 0.70 -14.37
N TYR A 197 -14.32 1.13 -13.91
CA TYR A 197 -14.86 2.44 -14.29
C TYR A 197 -14.09 3.60 -13.66
N GLY A 198 -13.65 3.47 -12.40
CA GLY A 198 -12.79 4.47 -11.76
C GLY A 198 -11.48 4.67 -12.53
N LEU A 199 -10.86 3.59 -13.02
CA LEU A 199 -9.66 3.67 -13.85
C LEU A 199 -9.95 4.36 -15.20
N LYS A 200 -11.10 4.08 -15.82
CA LYS A 200 -11.53 4.78 -17.05
C LYS A 200 -11.74 6.27 -16.82
N GLU A 201 -12.40 6.63 -15.72
CA GLU A 201 -12.61 8.02 -15.31
C GLU A 201 -11.28 8.78 -15.08
N LEU A 202 -10.25 8.07 -14.62
CA LEU A 202 -8.90 8.62 -14.45
C LEU A 202 -8.09 8.69 -15.75
N GLY A 203 -8.65 8.20 -16.87
CA GLY A 203 -8.06 8.27 -18.20
C GLY A 203 -7.09 7.13 -18.55
N TYR A 204 -7.06 6.05 -17.76
CA TYR A 204 -6.30 4.86 -18.16
C TYR A 204 -6.98 4.20 -19.37
N LYS A 205 -6.20 3.84 -20.39
CA LYS A 205 -6.70 3.26 -21.65
C LYS A 205 -6.51 1.75 -21.72
N ASP A 206 -5.37 1.28 -21.25
CA ASP A 206 -5.03 -0.15 -21.21
C ASP A 206 -5.48 -0.76 -19.88
N ILE A 207 -6.79 -0.96 -19.74
CA ILE A 207 -7.43 -1.58 -18.58
C ILE A 207 -8.15 -2.85 -19.05
N GLN A 208 -8.08 -3.91 -18.25
CA GLN A 208 -8.90 -5.10 -18.45
C GLN A 208 -9.56 -5.52 -17.14
N ILE A 209 -10.85 -5.82 -17.20
CA ILE A 209 -11.52 -6.63 -16.19
C ILE A 209 -11.41 -8.10 -16.63
N VAL A 210 -10.89 -8.95 -15.75
CA VAL A 210 -10.48 -10.32 -16.08
C VAL A 210 -11.32 -11.29 -15.30
N ARG A 211 -11.85 -12.31 -15.98
CA ARG A 211 -12.50 -13.47 -15.36
C ARG A 211 -11.54 -14.65 -15.41
N GLY A 212 -11.39 -15.33 -14.29
CA GLY A 212 -10.59 -16.54 -14.24
C GLY A 212 -10.85 -17.35 -12.98
N THR A 213 -9.87 -18.17 -12.64
CA THR A 213 -9.87 -18.92 -11.38
C THR A 213 -8.64 -18.60 -10.56
N ILE A 214 -8.83 -18.63 -9.24
CA ILE A 214 -7.75 -18.55 -8.25
C ILE A 214 -7.79 -19.78 -7.35
N PHE A 215 -6.61 -20.25 -6.94
CA PHE A 215 -6.48 -21.31 -5.94
C PHE A 215 -6.10 -20.71 -4.61
N CYS A 216 -7.00 -20.79 -3.63
CA CYS A 216 -6.75 -20.38 -2.25
C CYS A 216 -6.55 -21.62 -1.37
N ASP A 217 -7.60 -22.13 -0.74
CA ASP A 217 -7.70 -23.47 -0.15
C ASP A 217 -8.33 -24.48 -1.11
N LYS A 218 -9.21 -23.99 -2.00
CA LYS A 218 -9.76 -24.66 -3.18
C LYS A 218 -9.82 -23.66 -4.34
N THR A 219 -10.23 -24.14 -5.51
CA THR A 219 -10.38 -23.30 -6.70
C THR A 219 -11.70 -22.55 -6.68
N TYR A 220 -11.64 -21.23 -6.87
CA TYR A 220 -12.81 -20.36 -6.99
C TYR A 220 -12.79 -19.60 -8.31
N GLY A 221 -13.97 -19.32 -8.86
CA GLY A 221 -14.13 -18.28 -9.87
C GLY A 221 -13.84 -16.91 -9.25
N HIS A 222 -13.13 -16.06 -9.98
CA HIS A 222 -12.77 -14.72 -9.50
C HIS A 222 -12.73 -13.70 -10.64
N VAL A 223 -13.01 -12.45 -10.30
CA VAL A 223 -12.91 -11.31 -11.19
C VAL A 223 -11.96 -10.28 -10.60
N TRP A 224 -11.06 -9.74 -11.41
CA TRP A 224 -10.13 -8.70 -11.00
C TRP A 224 -9.81 -7.74 -12.16
N CYS A 225 -9.38 -6.52 -11.84
CA CYS A 225 -8.85 -5.62 -12.85
C CYS A 225 -7.34 -5.81 -13.04
N ARG A 226 -6.83 -5.47 -14.23
CA ARG A 226 -5.41 -5.25 -14.48
C ARG A 226 -5.20 -4.05 -15.41
N ILE A 227 -4.10 -3.33 -15.22
CA ILE A 227 -3.72 -2.19 -16.05
C ILE A 227 -2.31 -2.35 -16.58
N LYS A 228 -2.03 -1.73 -17.73
CA LYS A 228 -0.68 -1.70 -18.29
C LYS A 228 0.12 -0.53 -17.72
N ILE A 229 1.24 -0.84 -17.06
CA ILE A 229 2.19 0.13 -16.49
C ILE A 229 3.55 -0.16 -17.10
N ASN A 230 4.16 0.82 -17.77
CA ASN A 230 5.47 0.69 -18.42
C ASN A 230 5.57 -0.57 -19.30
N GLY A 231 4.52 -0.85 -20.08
CA GLY A 231 4.47 -1.99 -20.98
C GLY A 231 4.07 -3.32 -20.33
N SER A 232 4.00 -3.41 -19.01
CA SER A 232 3.68 -4.64 -18.27
C SER A 232 2.30 -4.60 -17.64
N TRP A 233 1.57 -5.72 -17.66
CA TRP A 233 0.30 -5.85 -16.95
C TRP A 233 0.51 -5.98 -15.44
N VAL A 234 -0.20 -5.17 -14.67
CA VAL A 234 -0.22 -5.20 -13.21
C VAL A 234 -1.66 -5.43 -12.75
N ASN A 235 -1.87 -6.47 -11.94
CA ASN A 235 -3.19 -6.75 -11.37
C ASN A 235 -3.55 -5.68 -10.33
N ILE A 236 -4.75 -5.12 -10.47
CA ILE A 236 -5.37 -4.15 -9.58
C ILE A 236 -6.67 -4.80 -9.07
N ASP A 237 -6.56 -5.76 -8.15
CA ASP A 237 -7.72 -6.47 -7.60
C ASP A 237 -8.32 -5.69 -6.43
N ALA A 238 -9.45 -5.03 -6.67
CA ALA A 238 -10.18 -4.26 -5.65
C ALA A 238 -10.66 -5.13 -4.48
N SER A 239 -10.90 -6.42 -4.73
CA SER A 239 -11.24 -7.37 -3.66
C SER A 239 -10.03 -7.66 -2.77
N ALA A 240 -8.82 -7.66 -3.34
CA ALA A 240 -7.59 -7.77 -2.57
C ALA A 240 -7.37 -6.53 -1.70
N ALA A 241 -7.63 -5.33 -2.22
CA ALA A 241 -7.59 -4.09 -1.42
C ALA A 241 -8.57 -4.15 -0.24
N ALA A 242 -9.81 -4.61 -0.47
CA ALA A 242 -10.82 -4.79 0.58
C ALA A 242 -10.40 -5.81 1.66
N LYS A 243 -9.46 -6.70 1.34
CA LYS A 243 -8.81 -7.63 2.28
C LYS A 243 -7.49 -7.10 2.87
N GLY A 244 -7.19 -5.82 2.66
CA GLY A 244 -5.98 -5.17 3.18
C GLY A 244 -4.70 -5.52 2.42
N LYS A 245 -4.80 -6.02 1.19
CA LYS A 245 -3.63 -6.40 0.36
C LYS A 245 -3.24 -5.28 -0.58
N GLY A 246 -1.95 -5.20 -0.90
CA GLY A 246 -1.41 -4.22 -1.83
C GLY A 246 -1.56 -4.62 -3.30
N ILE A 247 -1.35 -3.64 -4.20
CA ILE A 247 -1.46 -3.80 -5.66
C ILE A 247 -0.65 -5.00 -6.16
N GLY A 248 -1.12 -5.67 -7.20
CA GLY A 248 -0.51 -6.89 -7.75
C GLY A 248 -0.91 -8.17 -7.02
N SER A 249 -1.46 -8.07 -5.81
CA SER A 249 -1.99 -9.21 -5.06
C SER A 249 -3.36 -9.63 -5.57
N MET A 250 -3.67 -10.92 -5.41
CA MET A 250 -5.03 -11.44 -5.53
C MET A 250 -5.70 -11.47 -4.15
N ILE A 251 -7.04 -11.44 -4.13
CA ILE A 251 -7.85 -11.55 -2.90
C ILE A 251 -7.38 -12.72 -2.01
N CYS A 252 -7.02 -13.85 -2.61
CA CYS A 252 -6.31 -14.94 -1.98
C CYS A 252 -5.54 -15.75 -3.03
N GLY A 253 -4.55 -16.52 -2.56
CA GLY A 253 -3.93 -17.54 -3.38
C GLY A 253 -3.20 -17.03 -4.63
N LYS A 254 -3.22 -17.85 -5.69
CA LYS A 254 -2.61 -17.56 -6.99
C LYS A 254 -3.61 -17.78 -8.12
N ILE A 255 -3.46 -17.04 -9.22
CA ILE A 255 -4.21 -17.25 -10.45
C ILE A 255 -3.87 -18.64 -10.99
N THR A 256 -4.90 -19.44 -11.27
CA THR A 256 -4.76 -20.78 -11.87
C THR A 256 -5.14 -20.80 -13.33
N SER A 257 -6.13 -20.00 -13.73
CA SER A 257 -6.49 -19.83 -15.14
C SER A 257 -7.10 -18.47 -15.39
N ILE A 258 -6.98 -18.00 -16.63
CA ILE A 258 -7.76 -16.88 -17.15
C ILE A 258 -8.71 -17.44 -18.19
N THR A 259 -9.99 -17.14 -18.04
CA THR A 259 -11.03 -17.63 -18.95
C THR A 259 -11.53 -16.55 -19.89
N ASP A 260 -11.49 -15.27 -19.48
CA ASP A 260 -12.01 -14.18 -20.30
C ASP A 260 -11.35 -12.84 -19.97
N TYR A 261 -11.32 -11.94 -20.95
CA TYR A 261 -10.87 -10.57 -20.86
C TYR A 261 -11.99 -9.63 -21.31
N ASN A 262 -12.38 -8.71 -20.44
CA ASN A 262 -13.50 -7.81 -20.63
C ASN A 262 -14.80 -8.54 -21.00
N PRO A 263 -15.24 -9.55 -20.23
CA PRO A 263 -16.53 -10.18 -20.47
C PRO A 263 -17.64 -9.12 -20.49
N ASN A 264 -18.52 -9.18 -21.49
CA ASN A 264 -19.59 -8.20 -21.67
C ASN A 264 -20.38 -7.95 -20.40
N TRP A 265 -20.80 -9.02 -19.71
CA TRP A 265 -21.55 -8.92 -18.45
C TRP A 265 -20.83 -8.13 -17.34
N ALA A 266 -19.49 -8.15 -17.31
CA ALA A 266 -18.74 -7.40 -16.32
C ALA A 266 -18.51 -5.93 -16.73
N VAL A 267 -18.79 -5.54 -17.98
CA VAL A 267 -18.56 -4.19 -18.50
C VAL A 267 -19.83 -3.45 -18.92
N VAL A 268 -20.99 -4.09 -18.90
CA VAL A 268 -22.28 -3.48 -19.27
C VAL A 268 -23.10 -2.99 -18.08
N ASP A 269 -22.70 -3.33 -16.85
CA ASP A 269 -23.30 -2.80 -15.61
C ASP A 269 -24.83 -3.03 -15.54
N ASP A 270 -25.30 -4.20 -15.95
CA ASP A 270 -26.73 -4.54 -15.92
C ASP A 270 -27.18 -5.10 -14.56
N GLY A 271 -26.25 -5.41 -13.66
CA GLY A 271 -26.53 -5.98 -12.33
C GLY A 271 -27.11 -7.40 -12.41
N ILE A 272 -26.94 -8.10 -13.53
CA ILE A 272 -27.52 -9.42 -13.80
C ILE A 272 -26.48 -10.32 -14.47
N THR A 273 -25.97 -11.32 -13.74
CA THR A 273 -25.40 -12.55 -14.34
C THR A 273 -25.74 -13.82 -13.58
#